data_AF-A0A9X2JVF0-F1
#
_entry.id   AF-A0A9X2JVF0-F1
#
_cell.length_a   1.000
_cell.length_b   1.000
_cell.length_c   1.000
_cell.angle_alpha   90.00
_cell.angle_beta   90.00
_cell.angle_gamma   90.00
#
_symmetry.space_group_name_H-M   'P 1'
#
loop_
_entity.id
_entity.type
_entity.pdbx_description
1 polymer ?
#
loop_
_entity_poly.entity_id
_entity_poly.type
_entity_poly.pdbx_seq_one_letter_code
_entity_poly.pdbx_strand_id
1 'polypeptide(L)'
;MIVLDLPRSAWWSANDRLHWQAVRRKKNAVKTLARAAAADEPRLERAELAVLVHYPTAVRADPHNVASTVVKAAIDGIVLAGVLPDDDDEHLTHVSFERGPKTSVPGIYRLTLTFKEVA
;
A
#
# COMPACT_ATOMS: atom_id res chain seq x y z
N MET A 1 1.17 -11.27 6.39
CA MET A 1 0.01 -10.57 5.75
C MET A 1 -0.12 -9.24 6.44
N ILE A 2 0.06 -8.14 5.72
CA ILE A 2 0.12 -6.80 6.31
C ILE A 2 -1.18 -6.06 6.03
N VAL A 3 -1.80 -5.51 7.07
CA VAL A 3 -3.02 -4.70 6.96
C VAL A 3 -2.72 -3.26 7.36
N LEU A 4 -3.06 -2.32 6.48
CA LEU A 4 -2.86 -0.88 6.72
C LEU A 4 -4.19 -0.16 6.70
N ASP A 5 -4.60 0.34 7.86
CA ASP A 5 -5.70 1.30 7.98
C ASP A 5 -5.18 2.72 7.80
N LEU A 6 -5.69 3.39 6.77
CA LEU A 6 -5.23 4.68 6.32
C LEU A 6 -6.36 5.71 6.45
N PRO A 7 -6.16 6.79 7.22
CA PRO A 7 -7.11 7.89 7.23
C PRO A 7 -7.10 8.62 5.87
N ARG A 8 -8.15 9.39 5.56
CA ARG A 8 -8.20 10.27 4.38
C ARG A 8 -6.97 11.19 4.25
N SER A 9 -6.37 11.60 5.36
CA SER A 9 -5.13 12.39 5.37
C SER A 9 -3.94 11.62 4.78
N ALA A 10 -3.92 10.29 4.81
CA ALA A 10 -2.89 9.43 4.21
C ALA A 10 -3.33 8.78 2.88
N TRP A 11 -4.52 9.11 2.37
CA TRP A 11 -5.05 8.55 1.12
C TRP A 11 -5.03 9.57 -0.02
N TRP A 12 -4.62 9.14 -1.22
CA TRP A 12 -4.77 9.86 -2.49
C TRP A 12 -4.68 8.88 -3.66
N SER A 13 -4.97 9.35 -4.86
CA SER A 13 -4.92 8.61 -6.11
C SER A 13 -4.14 9.40 -7.15
N ALA A 14 -3.76 8.75 -8.25
CA ALA A 14 -3.10 9.40 -9.38
C ALA A 14 -3.99 10.48 -10.03
N ASN A 15 -5.31 10.40 -9.86
CA ASN A 15 -6.27 11.38 -10.36
C ASN A 15 -6.35 12.65 -9.49
N ASP A 16 -5.86 12.59 -8.25
CA ASP A 16 -5.86 13.76 -7.38
C ASP A 16 -4.75 14.73 -7.82
N ARG A 17 -5.13 15.92 -8.32
CA ARG A 17 -4.19 16.98 -8.73
C ARG A 17 -3.71 17.77 -7.52
N LEU A 18 -3.00 17.10 -6.61
CA LEU A 18 -2.50 17.68 -5.37
C LEU A 18 -1.17 18.43 -5.57
N HIS A 19 -0.97 19.47 -4.77
CA HIS A 19 0.34 20.13 -4.67
C HIS A 19 1.40 19.15 -4.12
N TRP A 20 2.63 19.22 -4.66
CA TRP A 20 3.72 18.28 -4.33
C TRP A 20 4.01 18.15 -2.83
N GLN A 21 3.88 19.25 -2.07
CA GLN A 21 4.05 19.21 -0.61
C GLN A 21 2.99 18.38 0.08
N ALA A 22 1.75 18.44 -0.39
CA ALA A 22 0.67 17.62 0.14
C ALA A 22 0.95 16.15 -0.15
N VAL A 23 1.32 15.80 -1.39
CA VAL A 23 1.71 14.43 -1.77
C VAL A 23 2.84 13.93 -0.88
N ARG A 24 3.90 14.73 -0.65
CA ARG A 24 5.02 14.36 0.22
C ARG A 24 4.59 14.06 1.65
N ARG A 25 3.70 14.88 2.24
CA ARG A 25 3.17 14.66 3.60
C ARG A 25 2.39 13.35 3.67
N LYS A 26 1.50 13.10 2.70
CA LYS A 26 0.71 11.87 2.63
C LYS A 26 1.61 10.63 2.45
N LYS A 27 2.58 10.70 1.54
CA LYS A 27 3.57 9.65 1.29
C LYS A 27 4.33 9.26 2.56
N ASN A 28 4.84 10.24 3.30
CA ASN A 28 5.57 9.98 4.53
C ASN A 28 4.69 9.35 5.63
N ALA A 29 3.42 9.76 5.72
CA ALA A 29 2.47 9.15 6.65
C ALA A 29 2.24 7.66 6.32
N VAL A 30 2.00 7.33 5.04
CA VAL A 30 1.82 5.94 4.60
C VAL A 30 3.08 5.11 4.87
N LYS A 31 4.27 5.61 4.50
CA LYS A 31 5.54 4.92 4.73
C LYS A 31 5.76 4.59 6.21
N THR A 32 5.43 5.53 7.10
CA THR A 32 5.59 5.34 8.55
C THR A 32 4.67 4.25 9.08
N LEU A 33 3.38 4.28 8.68
CA LEU A 33 2.41 3.26 9.07
C LEU A 33 2.75 1.88 8.50
N ALA A 34 3.16 1.84 7.24
CA ALA A 34 3.55 0.60 6.56
C ALA A 34 4.78 -0.05 7.20
N ARG A 35 5.80 0.76 7.51
CA ARG A 35 7.00 0.29 8.22
C ARG A 35 6.66 -0.30 9.58
N ALA A 36 5.81 0.37 10.35
CA ALA A 36 5.41 -0.10 11.67
C ALA A 36 4.61 -1.40 11.60
N ALA A 37 3.68 -1.52 10.64
CA ALA A 37 2.84 -2.71 10.48
C ALA A 37 3.62 -3.94 9.97
N ALA A 38 4.77 -3.72 9.34
CA ALA A 38 5.62 -4.77 8.78
C ALA A 38 6.82 -5.13 9.66
N ALA A 39 6.93 -4.56 10.86
CA ALA A 39 8.13 -4.67 11.70
C ALA A 39 8.47 -6.12 12.11
N ASP A 40 7.45 -6.98 12.25
CA ASP A 40 7.59 -8.38 12.68
C ASP A 40 7.41 -9.37 11.51
N GLU A 41 7.31 -8.89 10.27
CA GLU A 41 7.18 -9.76 9.10
C GLU A 41 8.55 -10.36 8.73
N PRO A 42 8.58 -11.60 8.19
CA PRO A 42 9.83 -12.23 7.79
C PRO A 42 10.49 -11.46 6.64
N ARG A 43 11.82 -11.50 6.62
CA ARG A 43 12.59 -11.05 5.46
C ARG A 43 12.47 -12.07 4.34
N LEU A 44 12.12 -11.58 3.16
CA LEU A 44 12.06 -12.31 1.89
C LEU A 44 13.16 -11.76 0.98
N GLU A 45 13.67 -12.59 0.07
CA GLU A 45 14.63 -12.12 -0.95
C GLU A 45 13.90 -11.72 -2.25
N ARG A 46 12.87 -12.50 -2.63
CA ARG A 46 12.06 -12.27 -3.83
C ARG A 46 10.61 -12.64 -3.56
N ALA A 47 9.66 -11.83 -4.02
CA ALA A 47 8.24 -12.07 -3.78
C ALA A 47 7.31 -11.56 -4.91
N GLU A 48 6.11 -12.13 -4.95
CA GLU A 48 4.93 -11.57 -5.60
C GLU A 48 4.05 -10.90 -4.54
N LEU A 49 3.36 -9.82 -4.89
CA LEU A 49 2.47 -9.08 -4.01
C LEU A 49 1.04 -9.04 -4.55
N ALA A 50 0.09 -9.51 -3.75
CA ALA A 50 -1.33 -9.27 -3.96
C ALA A 50 -1.84 -8.14 -3.07
N VAL A 51 -2.49 -7.14 -3.67
CA VAL A 51 -3.02 -5.96 -2.95
C VAL A 51 -4.54 -5.90 -3.07
N LEU A 52 -5.22 -6.02 -1.92
CA LEU A 52 -6.64 -5.68 -1.83
C LEU A 52 -6.81 -4.24 -1.38
N VAL A 53 -7.57 -3.48 -2.17
CA VAL A 53 -7.88 -2.08 -1.90
C VAL A 53 -9.31 -1.95 -1.37
N HIS A 54 -9.45 -1.48 -0.14
CA HIS A 54 -10.72 -1.32 0.54
C HIS A 54 -11.03 0.15 0.76
N TYR A 55 -12.25 0.57 0.39
CA TYR A 55 -12.69 1.95 0.52
C TYR A 55 -13.75 2.06 1.62
N PRO A 56 -13.93 3.24 2.27
CA PRO A 56 -14.93 3.45 3.31
C PRO A 56 -16.36 3.09 2.88
N THR A 57 -16.68 3.40 1.63
CA THR A 57 -18.02 3.25 1.05
C THR A 57 -17.98 2.36 -0.20
N ALA A 58 -19.17 1.91 -0.63
CA ALA A 58 -19.34 1.08 -1.82
C ALA A 58 -19.23 1.86 -3.15
N VAL A 59 -18.64 3.05 -3.15
CA VAL A 59 -18.48 3.85 -4.37
C VAL A 59 -17.62 3.10 -5.38
N ARG A 60 -18.00 3.21 -6.66
CA ARG A 60 -17.20 2.73 -7.77
C ARG A 60 -15.85 3.46 -7.73
N ALA A 61 -14.78 2.71 -7.47
CA ALA A 61 -13.43 3.23 -7.56
C ALA A 61 -12.52 2.10 -8.05
N ASP A 62 -11.63 2.47 -8.97
CA ASP A 62 -10.65 1.56 -9.54
C ASP A 62 -9.42 1.45 -8.61
N PRO A 63 -9.07 0.23 -8.14
CA PRO A 63 -7.85 -0.02 -7.37
C PRO A 63 -6.57 0.46 -8.06
N HIS A 64 -6.48 0.43 -9.40
CA HIS A 64 -5.29 0.85 -10.13
C HIS A 64 -4.98 2.34 -9.95
N ASN A 65 -5.99 3.17 -9.69
CA ASN A 65 -5.78 4.59 -9.44
C ASN A 65 -4.89 4.88 -8.22
N VAL A 66 -4.73 3.90 -7.31
CA VAL A 66 -3.87 4.05 -6.12
C VAL A 66 -2.56 3.29 -6.19
N ALA A 67 -2.32 2.55 -7.29
CA ALA A 67 -1.13 1.73 -7.50
C ALA A 67 0.16 2.55 -7.41
N SER A 68 0.28 3.59 -8.25
CA SER A 68 1.45 4.48 -8.31
C SER A 68 1.53 5.51 -7.17
N THR A 69 0.59 5.47 -6.22
CA THR A 69 0.49 6.48 -5.16
C THR A 69 0.55 5.84 -3.78
N VAL A 70 -0.60 5.54 -3.18
CA VAL A 70 -0.68 5.03 -1.80
C VAL A 70 -0.04 3.65 -1.70
N VAL A 71 -0.26 2.77 -2.69
CA VAL A 71 0.31 1.41 -2.64
C VAL A 71 1.82 1.46 -2.79
N LYS A 72 2.38 2.20 -3.75
CA LYS A 72 3.83 2.39 -3.85
C LYS A 72 4.43 2.96 -2.55
N ALA A 73 3.76 3.93 -1.92
CA ALA A 73 4.21 4.46 -0.64
C ALA A 73 4.16 3.43 0.51
N ALA A 74 3.21 2.48 0.48
CA ALA A 74 3.16 1.39 1.45
C ALA A 74 4.31 0.40 1.22
N ILE A 75 4.56 0.01 -0.03
CA ILE A 75 5.68 -0.86 -0.41
C ILE A 75 7.02 -0.23 0.00
N ASP A 76 7.25 1.05 -0.32
CA ASP A 76 8.44 1.80 0.11
C ASP A 76 8.64 1.73 1.66
N GLY A 77 7.55 1.70 2.44
CA GLY A 77 7.61 1.60 3.90
C GLY A 77 7.92 0.18 4.39
N ILE A 78 7.43 -0.83 3.69
CA ILE A 78 7.67 -2.26 3.96
C ILE A 78 9.11 -2.65 3.63
N VAL A 79 9.67 -2.14 2.53
CA VAL A 79 11.12 -2.24 2.23
C VAL A 79 11.95 -1.62 3.35
N LEU A 80 11.56 -0.44 3.85
CA LEU A 80 12.24 0.18 5.01
C LEU A 80 12.09 -0.61 6.32
N ALA A 81 11.13 -1.53 6.42
CA ALA A 81 11.02 -2.46 7.53
C ALA A 81 11.93 -3.69 7.39
N GLY A 82 12.47 -3.94 6.19
CA GLY A 82 13.37 -5.07 5.91
C GLY A 82 12.66 -6.34 5.43
N VAL A 83 11.39 -6.26 5.04
CA VAL A 83 10.63 -7.41 4.50
C VAL A 83 11.14 -7.80 3.12
N LEU A 84 11.54 -6.84 2.30
CA LEU A 84 12.21 -7.05 1.00
C LEU A 84 13.45 -6.16 0.93
N PRO A 85 14.49 -6.54 0.14
CA PRO A 85 15.67 -5.71 -0.03
C PRO A 85 15.38 -4.40 -0.79
N ASP A 86 14.58 -4.46 -1.85
CA ASP A 86 14.06 -3.33 -2.61
C ASP A 86 12.69 -3.69 -3.24
N ASP A 87 12.05 -2.74 -3.94
CA ASP A 87 10.81 -2.94 -4.70
C ASP A 87 10.93 -2.84 -6.22
N ASP A 88 12.16 -3.08 -6.70
CA ASP A 88 12.46 -3.30 -8.11
C ASP A 88 11.89 -4.64 -8.61
N ASP A 89 12.09 -4.89 -9.90
CA ASP A 89 11.65 -6.10 -10.58
C ASP A 89 12.48 -7.34 -10.25
N GLU A 90 13.65 -7.21 -9.62
CA GLU A 90 14.46 -8.33 -9.16
C GLU A 90 13.87 -8.95 -7.88
N HIS A 91 13.42 -8.09 -6.95
CA HIS A 91 12.89 -8.46 -5.64
C HIS A 91 11.36 -8.55 -5.60
N LEU A 92 10.65 -7.71 -6.35
CA LEU A 92 9.19 -7.66 -6.41
C LEU A 92 8.69 -7.91 -7.85
N THR A 93 8.59 -9.19 -8.21
CA THR A 93 8.42 -9.63 -9.61
C THR A 93 7.02 -9.42 -10.17
N HIS A 94 6.00 -9.38 -9.31
CA HIS A 94 4.61 -9.19 -9.70
C HIS A 94 3.82 -8.44 -8.63
N VAL A 95 2.96 -7.52 -9.07
CA VAL A 95 2.00 -6.84 -8.19
C VAL A 95 0.61 -6.88 -8.81
N SER A 96 -0.35 -7.49 -8.11
CA SER A 96 -1.76 -7.50 -8.51
C SER A 96 -2.59 -6.57 -7.63
N PHE A 97 -3.62 -5.97 -8.24
CA PHE A 97 -4.50 -5.02 -7.58
C PHE A 97 -5.94 -5.47 -7.74
N GLU A 98 -6.62 -5.67 -6.61
CA GLU A 98 -8.01 -6.07 -6.60
C GLU A 98 -8.84 -5.20 -5.65
N ARG A 99 -10.14 -5.14 -5.91
CA ARG A 99 -11.07 -4.42 -5.06
C ARG A 99 -11.51 -5.32 -3.92
N GLY A 100 -11.18 -4.93 -2.69
CA GLY A 100 -11.69 -5.57 -1.49
C GLY A 100 -13.09 -5.08 -1.09
N PRO A 101 -13.77 -5.78 -0.15
CA PRO A 101 -15.01 -5.28 0.45
C PRO A 101 -14.80 -3.92 1.11
N LYS A 102 -15.87 -3.12 1.22
CA LYS A 102 -15.82 -1.83 1.93
C LYS A 102 -15.37 -2.03 3.38
N THR A 103 -14.62 -1.08 3.93
CA THR A 103 -14.22 -1.12 5.35
C THR A 103 -15.42 -0.91 6.28
N SER A 104 -16.46 -0.22 5.81
CA SER A 104 -17.61 0.22 6.61
C SER A 104 -17.26 1.16 7.77
N VAL A 105 -16.02 1.68 7.79
CA VAL A 105 -15.55 2.67 8.77
C VAL A 105 -15.36 4.01 8.05
N PRO A 106 -16.16 5.05 8.37
CA PRO A 106 -16.05 6.36 7.72
C PRO A 106 -14.63 6.92 7.78
N GLY A 107 -14.12 7.35 6.62
CA GLY A 107 -12.79 7.99 6.51
C GLY A 107 -11.59 7.04 6.57
N ILE A 108 -11.82 5.74 6.78
CA ILE A 108 -10.77 4.71 6.81
C ILE A 108 -10.76 3.91 5.53
N TYR A 109 -9.66 4.04 4.80
CA TYR A 109 -9.29 3.19 3.68
C TYR A 109 -8.40 2.08 4.20
N ARG A 110 -8.39 0.92 3.54
CA ARG A 110 -7.52 -0.18 3.94
C ARG A 110 -6.79 -0.76 2.75
N LEU A 111 -5.52 -1.07 2.96
CA LEU A 111 -4.76 -1.97 2.11
C LEU A 111 -4.56 -3.29 2.85
N THR A 112 -4.82 -4.40 2.17
CA THR A 112 -4.37 -5.73 2.60
C THR A 112 -3.30 -6.17 1.62
N LEU A 113 -2.06 -6.33 2.11
CA LEU A 113 -0.89 -6.68 1.33
C LEU A 113 -0.46 -8.10 1.70
N THR A 114 -0.44 -8.98 0.70
CA THR A 114 -0.04 -10.37 0.86
C THR A 114 1.18 -10.63 -0.02
N PHE A 115 2.33 -10.81 0.62
CA PHE A 115 3.55 -11.25 -0.05
C PHE A 115 3.57 -12.77 -0.13
N LYS A 116 3.98 -13.29 -1.27
CA LYS A 116 4.25 -14.69 -1.50
C LYS A 116 5.68 -14.80 -2.00
N GLU A 117 6.53 -15.48 -1.22
CA GLU A 117 7.91 -15.73 -1.60
C GLU A 117 7.97 -16.54 -2.90
N VAL A 118 8.92 -16.19 -3.76
CA VAL A 118 9.21 -16.91 -5.00
C VAL A 118 10.68 -17.31 -5.04
N ALA A 119 10.94 -18.49 -5.60
CA ALA A 119 12.28 -19.03 -5.78
C ALA A 119 13.07 -18.28 -6.87
#